data_AF-A0A3G2T086-F1
#
_entry.id   AF-A0A3G2T086-F1
#
_cell.length_a   1.000
_cell.length_b   1.000
_cell.length_c   1.000
_cell.angle_alpha   90.00
_cell.angle_beta   90.00
_cell.angle_gamma   90.00
#
_symmetry.space_group_name_H-M   'P 1'
#
loop_
_entity.id
_entity.type
_entity.pdbx_description
1 polymer ?
#
loop_
_entity_poly.entity_id
_entity_poly.type
_entity_poly.pdbx_seq_one_letter_code
_entity_poly.pdbx_strand_id
1 'polypeptide(L)'
;MILNLFKSTSLQTLFRKSQFTIFAITLFICTSTFVTISVFTVESYAKQNLLLISRTVSERVQPALVFSDKITISQIINEYTFQHSVRLIEVYDMKGNKVAESLKNAEHYSYIQKIFDQFFLKEPIKLKVQHQGQLVGQVILYGSSNEILMFIIKIFIGLAFGMLFMIFAVWWSVNLTYRHIMESFSPLIQIAQLLKQQKAYNLRFPQSDIKEFQELNGTFNQLLDEIQTWHTHLQNENNALSYQVQHDHLTQLPNRSYFYQVLCNLFEDPNQRQNLALVFIDNNNFKAINDQYGHLVGDEVLKEMSNRLKRHIRQNDFVARLAGDEFAIILRSISKVEHLISIAENLIKCCEEPLIYKGQAIAFSFSLGIAISTQASSPEDLISQADQAMYKAKSLQHHWFIYHS
;
A
#
# COMPACT_ATOMS: atom_id res chain seq x y z
N MET A 1 15.90 27.10 -8.03
CA MET A 1 16.59 26.06 -7.23
C MET A 1 15.75 25.54 -6.05
N ILE A 2 14.82 26.33 -5.48
CA ILE A 2 13.95 25.92 -4.35
C ILE A 2 12.72 25.08 -4.78
N LEU A 3 12.23 25.21 -6.01
CA LEU A 3 11.10 24.41 -6.51
C LEU A 3 11.42 22.93 -6.83
N ASN A 4 12.69 22.51 -6.85
CA ASN A 4 13.07 21.12 -7.09
C ASN A 4 13.10 20.26 -5.81
N LEU A 5 12.80 20.83 -4.64
CA LEU A 5 12.75 20.12 -3.36
C LEU A 5 11.44 19.35 -3.12
N PHE A 6 10.38 19.63 -3.88
CA PHE A 6 9.06 18.97 -3.76
C PHE A 6 8.76 17.97 -4.88
N LYS A 7 9.76 17.50 -5.63
CA LYS A 7 9.59 16.26 -6.40
C LYS A 7 9.55 15.11 -5.41
N SER A 8 8.45 14.37 -5.38
CA SER A 8 8.32 13.14 -4.59
C SER A 8 9.49 12.22 -4.94
N THR A 9 10.48 12.19 -4.05
CA THR A 9 11.61 11.29 -4.20
C THR A 9 11.15 9.94 -3.69
N SER A 10 11.28 8.91 -4.52
CA SER A 10 10.95 7.56 -4.07
C SER A 10 11.80 7.22 -2.84
N LEU A 11 11.23 6.45 -1.91
CA LEU A 11 11.95 5.95 -0.74
C LEU A 11 13.28 5.29 -1.17
N GLN A 12 13.25 4.56 -2.28
CA GLN A 12 14.43 3.96 -2.92
C GLN A 12 15.51 4.99 -3.28
N THR A 13 15.12 6.12 -3.88
CA THR A 13 16.05 7.19 -4.27
C THR A 13 16.69 7.84 -3.04
N LEU A 14 15.92 8.04 -1.95
CA LEU A 14 16.42 8.58 -0.68
C LEU A 14 17.43 7.64 -0.03
N PHE A 15 17.10 6.35 0.11
CA PHE A 15 18.01 5.34 0.66
C PHE A 15 19.29 5.21 -0.17
N ARG A 16 19.17 5.12 -1.50
CA ARG A 16 20.32 5.03 -2.40
C ARG A 16 21.24 6.24 -2.26
N LYS A 17 20.68 7.46 -2.17
CA LYS A 17 21.45 8.69 -2.01
C LYS A 17 22.19 8.71 -0.66
N SER A 18 21.51 8.35 0.42
CA SER A 18 22.11 8.30 1.76
C SER A 18 23.26 7.28 1.81
N GLN A 19 23.00 6.03 1.41
CA GLN A 19 24.00 4.95 1.43
C GLN A 19 25.19 5.25 0.51
N PHE A 20 24.97 5.82 -0.67
CA PHE A 20 26.05 6.24 -1.56
C PHE A 20 26.90 7.36 -0.96
N THR A 21 26.29 8.30 -0.24
CA THR A 21 27.02 9.39 0.42
C THR A 21 27.91 8.86 1.54
N ILE A 22 27.37 7.95 2.37
CA ILE A 22 28.15 7.26 3.41
C ILE A 22 29.31 6.49 2.77
N PHE A 23 29.03 5.72 1.72
CA PHE A 23 30.04 4.96 0.98
C PHE A 23 31.17 5.85 0.44
N ALA A 24 30.83 6.96 -0.23
CA ALA A 24 31.81 7.87 -0.80
C ALA A 24 32.74 8.47 0.28
N ILE A 25 32.17 8.85 1.44
CA ILE A 25 32.94 9.38 2.57
C ILE A 25 33.86 8.29 3.14
N THR A 26 33.34 7.09 3.42
CA THR A 26 34.14 5.98 3.97
C THR A 26 35.25 5.57 3.00
N LEU A 27 34.97 5.44 1.71
CA LEU A 27 35.96 5.08 0.69
C LEU A 27 37.07 6.14 0.61
N PHE A 28 36.71 7.43 0.65
CA PHE A 28 37.68 8.52 0.63
C PHE A 28 38.62 8.47 1.85
N ILE A 29 38.06 8.29 3.05
CA ILE A 29 38.83 8.20 4.29
C ILE A 29 39.78 6.99 4.25
N CYS A 30 39.27 5.79 3.94
CA CYS A 30 40.08 4.57 3.90
C CYS A 30 41.17 4.62 2.81
N THR A 31 40.86 5.16 1.64
CA THR A 31 41.85 5.27 0.55
C THR A 31 42.94 6.27 0.92
N SER A 32 42.56 7.42 1.48
CA SER A 32 43.51 8.46 1.89
C SER A 32 44.49 7.92 2.93
N THR A 33 43.99 7.26 3.98
CA THR A 33 44.83 6.70 5.06
C THR A 33 45.72 5.57 4.56
N PHE A 34 45.19 4.66 3.72
CA PHE A 34 45.97 3.55 3.18
C PHE A 34 47.10 4.02 2.28
N VAL A 35 46.85 5.02 1.43
CA VAL A 35 47.87 5.60 0.55
C VAL A 35 48.97 6.29 1.37
N THR A 36 48.62 7.08 2.40
CA THR A 36 49.64 7.75 3.23
C THR A 36 50.54 6.75 3.96
N ILE A 37 49.95 5.72 4.58
CA ILE A 37 50.71 4.67 5.27
C ILE A 37 51.61 3.92 4.28
N SER A 38 51.05 3.51 3.14
CA SER A 38 51.80 2.74 2.13
C SER A 38 53.01 3.50 1.61
N VAL A 39 52.85 4.79 1.29
CA VAL A 39 53.95 5.63 0.81
C VAL A 39 55.06 5.73 1.86
N PHE A 40 54.69 6.01 3.12
CA PHE A 40 55.66 6.10 4.22
C PHE A 40 56.42 4.79 4.45
N THR A 41 55.72 3.65 4.46
CA THR A 41 56.34 2.32 4.64
C THR A 41 57.31 1.98 3.51
N VAL A 42 56.93 2.25 2.25
CA VAL A 42 57.77 1.95 1.08
C VAL A 42 59.02 2.83 1.03
N GLU A 43 58.88 4.12 1.33
CA GLU A 43 60.03 5.03 1.39
C GLU A 43 61.03 4.60 2.46
N SER A 44 60.53 4.25 3.65
CA SER A 44 61.35 3.76 4.76
C SER A 44 62.08 2.47 4.40
N TYR A 45 61.38 1.51 3.80
CA TYR A 45 61.95 0.24 3.33
C TYR A 45 63.02 0.46 2.26
N ALA A 46 62.77 1.33 1.27
CA ALA A 46 63.72 1.63 0.21
C ALA A 46 65.01 2.24 0.76
N LYS A 47 64.92 3.22 1.68
CA LYS A 47 66.08 3.84 2.32
C LYS A 47 66.91 2.82 3.12
N GLN A 48 66.26 1.96 3.90
CA GLN A 48 66.95 0.90 4.66
C GLN A 48 67.64 -0.12 3.75
N ASN A 49 66.97 -0.55 2.68
CA ASN A 49 67.53 -1.50 1.73
C ASN A 49 68.75 -0.93 0.99
N LEU A 50 68.66 0.32 0.53
CA LEU A 50 69.79 0.99 -0.13
C LEU A 50 70.98 1.17 0.83
N LEU A 51 70.73 1.42 2.12
CA LEU A 51 71.80 1.53 3.12
C LEU A 51 72.51 0.19 3.32
N LEU A 52 71.77 -0.92 3.38
CA LEU A 52 72.34 -2.27 3.47
C LEU A 52 73.20 -2.59 2.25
N ILE A 53 72.67 -2.37 1.04
CA ILE A 53 73.41 -2.58 -0.21
C ILE A 53 74.68 -1.71 -0.23
N SER A 54 74.57 -0.44 0.15
CA SER A 54 75.71 0.47 0.17
C SER A 54 76.80 -0.01 1.13
N ARG A 55 76.45 -0.54 2.31
CA ARG A 55 77.42 -1.13 3.26
C ARG A 55 78.11 -2.37 2.68
N THR A 56 77.33 -3.28 2.09
CA THR A 56 77.87 -4.50 1.48
C THR A 56 78.81 -4.19 0.30
N VAL A 57 78.44 -3.23 -0.55
CA VAL A 57 79.30 -2.77 -1.66
C VAL A 57 80.57 -2.11 -1.11
N SER A 58 80.45 -1.25 -0.08
CA SER A 58 81.60 -0.61 0.57
C SER A 58 82.60 -1.63 1.13
N GLU A 59 82.13 -2.67 1.82
CA GLU A 59 82.98 -3.74 2.39
C GLU A 59 83.67 -4.57 1.29
N ARG A 60 82.94 -4.90 0.21
CA ARG A 60 83.51 -5.69 -0.90
C ARG A 60 84.48 -4.91 -1.77
N VAL A 61 84.23 -3.62 -1.98
CA VAL A 61 85.10 -2.73 -2.77
C VAL A 61 86.37 -2.37 -1.99
N GLN A 62 86.33 -2.39 -0.66
CA GLN A 62 87.44 -1.94 0.20
C GLN A 62 88.81 -2.55 -0.15
N PRO A 63 89.00 -3.88 -0.29
CA PRO A 63 90.30 -4.44 -0.65
C PRO A 63 90.77 -3.96 -2.02
N ALA A 64 89.90 -3.98 -3.03
CA ALA A 64 90.24 -3.57 -4.39
C ALA A 64 90.58 -2.07 -4.47
N LEU A 65 89.96 -1.24 -3.61
CA LEU A 65 90.25 0.18 -3.51
C LEU A 65 91.63 0.45 -2.89
N VAL A 66 92.04 -0.33 -1.88
CA VAL A 66 93.39 -0.26 -1.29
C VAL A 66 94.45 -0.63 -2.34
N PHE A 67 94.19 -1.65 -3.16
CA PHE A 67 95.11 -2.10 -4.21
C PHE A 67 94.97 -1.36 -5.56
N SER A 68 94.09 -0.34 -5.65
CA SER A 68 93.82 0.42 -6.88
C SER A 68 93.40 -0.45 -8.09
N ASP A 69 92.74 -1.58 -7.85
CA ASP A 69 92.29 -2.51 -8.90
C ASP A 69 90.92 -2.09 -9.47
N LYS A 70 90.96 -1.27 -10.52
CA LYS A 70 89.76 -0.75 -11.20
C LYS A 70 88.89 -1.85 -11.82
N ILE A 71 89.49 -2.96 -12.26
CA ILE A 71 88.76 -4.04 -12.93
C ILE A 71 87.88 -4.76 -11.91
N THR A 72 88.46 -5.14 -10.77
CA THR A 72 87.73 -5.77 -9.67
C THR A 72 86.65 -4.85 -9.10
N ILE A 73 86.93 -3.56 -8.92
CA ILE A 73 85.92 -2.59 -8.48
C ILE A 73 84.75 -2.54 -9.46
N SER A 74 85.02 -2.44 -10.77
CA SER A 74 84.00 -2.37 -11.82
C SER A 74 83.14 -3.63 -11.88
N GLN A 75 83.74 -4.82 -11.70
CA GLN A 75 83.00 -6.08 -11.65
C GLN A 75 82.03 -6.13 -10.45
N ILE A 76 82.50 -5.75 -9.26
CA ILE A 76 81.68 -5.73 -8.04
C ILE A 76 80.50 -4.76 -8.21
N ILE A 77 80.76 -3.52 -8.61
CA ILE A 77 79.66 -2.54 -8.73
C ILE A 77 78.66 -2.90 -9.84
N ASN A 78 79.11 -3.53 -10.94
CA ASN A 78 78.21 -3.98 -11.99
C ASN A 78 77.27 -5.09 -11.50
N GLU A 79 77.77 -6.08 -10.77
CA GLU A 79 76.95 -7.15 -10.19
C GLU A 79 75.80 -6.56 -9.36
N TYR A 80 76.11 -5.63 -8.46
CA TYR A 80 75.12 -5.03 -7.58
C TYR A 80 74.15 -4.06 -8.28
N THR A 81 74.60 -3.31 -9.30
CA THR A 81 73.71 -2.43 -10.09
C THR A 81 72.66 -3.22 -10.88
N PHE A 82 73.03 -4.37 -11.44
CA PHE A 82 72.09 -5.17 -12.23
C PHE A 82 71.19 -6.07 -11.37
N GLN A 83 71.72 -6.68 -10.29
CA GLN A 83 70.95 -7.57 -9.42
C GLN A 83 70.01 -6.84 -8.44
N HIS A 84 70.32 -5.60 -8.07
CA HIS A 84 69.50 -4.84 -7.11
C HIS A 84 68.82 -3.62 -7.73
N SER A 85 67.93 -3.00 -6.95
CA SER A 85 67.17 -1.79 -7.31
C SER A 85 68.02 -0.53 -7.19
N VAL A 86 69.16 -0.52 -7.88
CA VAL A 86 70.14 0.57 -7.88
C VAL A 86 70.20 1.16 -9.29
N ARG A 87 70.18 2.49 -9.36
CA ARG A 87 70.28 3.23 -10.62
C ARG A 87 71.74 3.45 -11.02
N LEU A 88 72.55 3.90 -10.06
CA LEU A 88 73.93 4.30 -10.28
C LEU A 88 74.75 4.02 -9.02
N ILE A 89 75.91 3.38 -9.19
CA ILE A 89 76.95 3.25 -8.17
C ILE A 89 78.20 3.96 -8.69
N GLU A 90 78.73 4.88 -7.88
CA GLU A 90 79.99 5.57 -8.15
C GLU A 90 80.97 5.29 -7.01
N VAL A 91 82.22 4.98 -7.36
CA VAL A 91 83.31 4.77 -6.40
C VAL A 91 84.36 5.85 -6.62
N TYR A 92 84.72 6.55 -5.54
CA TYR A 92 85.70 7.62 -5.52
C TYR A 92 86.92 7.22 -4.69
N ASP A 93 88.11 7.64 -5.12
CA ASP A 93 89.36 7.49 -4.37
C ASP A 93 89.49 8.55 -3.26
N MET A 94 90.58 8.49 -2.48
CA MET A 94 90.90 9.49 -1.44
C MET A 94 91.07 10.91 -1.97
N LYS A 95 91.38 11.08 -3.26
CA LYS A 95 91.59 12.37 -3.93
C LYS A 95 90.28 12.92 -4.53
N GLY A 96 89.18 12.19 -4.42
CA GLY A 96 87.89 12.56 -4.98
C GLY A 96 87.75 12.28 -6.48
N ASN A 97 88.65 11.50 -7.09
CA ASN A 97 88.52 11.09 -8.48
C ASN A 97 87.61 9.87 -8.59
N LYS A 98 86.76 9.85 -9.62
CA LYS A 98 85.89 8.72 -9.93
C LYS A 98 86.75 7.55 -10.45
N VAL A 99 86.76 6.44 -9.71
CA VAL A 99 87.56 5.24 -9.99
C VAL A 99 86.81 4.28 -10.91
N ALA A 100 85.51 4.10 -10.65
CA ALA A 100 84.62 3.24 -11.41
C ALA A 100 83.18 3.72 -11.27
N GLU A 101 82.37 3.47 -12.28
CA GLU A 101 80.93 3.74 -12.27
C GLU A 101 80.16 2.60 -12.92
N SER A 102 78.93 2.39 -12.46
CA SER A 102 78.00 1.43 -13.03
C SER A 102 76.60 2.02 -13.08
N LEU A 103 76.07 2.14 -14.28
CA LEU A 103 74.74 2.72 -14.56
C LEU A 103 73.81 1.62 -15.10
N LYS A 104 72.58 1.57 -14.59
CA LYS A 104 71.53 0.70 -15.12
C LYS A 104 70.93 1.32 -16.40
N ASN A 105 71.04 0.65 -17.54
CA ASN A 105 70.64 1.17 -18.85
C ASN A 105 69.16 1.61 -18.92
N ALA A 106 68.92 2.70 -19.66
CA ALA A 106 67.66 3.45 -19.71
C ALA A 106 66.54 2.85 -20.58
N GLU A 107 66.74 1.75 -21.30
CA GLU A 107 65.71 1.18 -22.20
C GLU A 107 64.42 0.75 -21.47
N HIS A 108 64.49 0.56 -20.15
CA HIS A 108 63.35 0.22 -19.29
C HIS A 108 62.84 1.39 -18.42
N TYR A 109 63.41 2.60 -18.55
CA TYR A 109 63.05 3.75 -17.71
C TYR A 109 61.80 4.47 -18.22
N SER A 110 60.64 4.13 -17.66
CA SER A 110 59.40 4.90 -17.89
C SER A 110 59.55 6.35 -17.44
N TYR A 111 58.90 7.29 -18.14
CA TYR A 111 58.84 8.71 -17.73
C TYR A 111 58.35 8.86 -16.27
N ILE A 112 57.45 7.99 -15.85
CA ILE A 112 56.93 7.95 -14.47
C ILE A 112 58.05 7.58 -13.49
N GLN A 113 58.90 6.62 -13.82
CA GLN A 113 60.00 6.19 -12.95
C GLN A 113 61.02 7.32 -12.72
N LYS A 114 61.27 8.17 -13.73
CA LYS A 114 62.16 9.33 -13.56
C LYS A 114 61.61 10.34 -12.54
N ILE A 115 60.31 10.60 -12.59
CA ILE A 115 59.63 11.49 -11.64
C ILE A 115 59.70 10.89 -10.23
N PHE A 116 59.42 9.59 -10.09
CA PHE A 116 59.46 8.90 -8.81
C PHE A 116 60.87 8.84 -8.22
N ASP A 117 61.89 8.59 -9.04
CA ASP A 117 63.29 8.67 -8.62
C ASP A 117 63.64 10.07 -8.10
N GLN A 118 63.18 11.13 -8.79
CA GLN A 118 63.43 12.52 -8.38
C GLN A 118 62.68 12.91 -7.11
N PHE A 119 61.52 12.30 -6.85
CA PHE A 119 60.69 12.62 -5.69
C PHE A 119 61.07 11.80 -4.44
N PHE A 120 61.23 10.48 -4.58
CA PHE A 120 61.48 9.56 -3.46
C PHE A 120 62.95 9.27 -3.20
N LEU A 121 63.82 9.33 -4.23
CA LEU A 121 65.21 8.86 -4.19
C LEU A 121 66.21 9.94 -4.66
N LYS A 122 65.90 11.22 -4.39
CA LYS A 122 66.72 12.36 -4.79
C LYS A 122 68.11 12.37 -4.14
N GLU A 123 68.18 11.97 -2.87
CA GLU A 123 69.43 11.99 -2.10
C GLU A 123 70.17 10.66 -2.20
N PRO A 124 71.43 10.65 -2.68
CA PRO A 124 72.21 9.43 -2.71
C PRO A 124 72.69 9.04 -1.31
N ILE A 125 72.87 7.74 -1.11
CA ILE A 125 73.53 7.22 0.08
C ILE A 125 75.04 7.30 -0.13
N LYS A 126 75.71 8.02 0.76
CA LYS A 126 77.16 8.24 0.73
C LYS A 126 77.80 7.50 1.89
N LEU A 127 78.60 6.49 1.61
CA LEU A 127 79.37 5.76 2.63
C LEU A 127 80.87 5.93 2.41
N LYS A 128 81.58 6.19 3.52
CA LYS A 128 83.04 6.29 3.54
C LYS A 128 83.64 4.90 3.70
N VAL A 129 84.56 4.55 2.81
CA VAL A 129 85.30 3.28 2.85
C VAL A 129 86.52 3.48 3.73
N GLN A 130 86.66 2.70 4.81
CA GLN A 130 87.79 2.80 5.74
C GLN A 130 88.53 1.47 5.85
N HIS A 131 89.86 1.50 5.86
CA HIS A 131 90.71 0.35 6.13
C HIS A 131 91.64 0.69 7.31
N GLN A 132 91.57 -0.09 8.39
CA GLN A 132 92.35 0.13 9.61
C GLN A 132 92.22 1.57 10.18
N GLY A 133 91.03 2.17 10.08
CA GLY A 133 90.75 3.53 10.56
C GLY A 133 91.17 4.66 9.61
N GLN A 134 91.82 4.36 8.48
CA GLN A 134 92.15 5.35 7.44
C GLN A 134 91.11 5.36 6.32
N LEU A 135 90.75 6.55 5.86
CA LEU A 135 89.82 6.74 4.74
C LEU A 135 90.51 6.34 3.43
N VAL A 136 89.96 5.35 2.73
CA VAL A 136 90.50 4.85 1.45
C VAL A 136 89.70 5.38 0.25
N GLY A 137 88.44 5.77 0.47
CA GLY A 137 87.61 6.44 -0.53
C GLY A 137 86.15 6.48 -0.13
N GLN A 138 85.26 6.60 -1.12
CA GLN A 138 83.83 6.79 -0.89
C GLN A 138 83.00 6.07 -1.94
N VAL A 139 81.91 5.43 -1.51
CA VAL A 139 80.88 4.86 -2.39
C VAL A 139 79.65 5.75 -2.34
N ILE A 140 79.15 6.14 -3.51
CA ILE A 140 77.91 6.90 -3.68
C ILE A 140 76.92 6.01 -4.43
N LEU A 141 75.73 5.83 -3.86
CA LEU A 141 74.70 4.94 -4.38
C LEU A 141 73.38 5.70 -4.59
N TYR A 142 72.84 5.62 -5.80
CA TYR A 142 71.52 6.14 -6.16
C TYR A 142 70.54 4.98 -6.35
N GLY A 143 69.44 4.98 -5.60
CA GLY A 143 68.40 3.95 -5.76
C GLY A 143 67.59 4.09 -7.05
N SER A 144 66.84 3.04 -7.37
CA SER A 144 65.85 3.01 -8.45
C SER A 144 64.45 2.77 -7.89
N SER A 145 63.45 3.52 -8.37
CA SER A 145 62.04 3.42 -7.96
C SER A 145 61.27 2.29 -8.64
N ASN A 146 61.92 1.37 -9.37
CA ASN A 146 61.23 0.29 -10.09
C ASN A 146 60.35 -0.57 -9.16
N GLU A 147 60.90 -1.04 -8.04
CA GLU A 147 60.17 -1.84 -7.05
C GLU A 147 59.05 -1.03 -6.37
N ILE A 148 59.29 0.26 -6.13
CA ILE A 148 58.30 1.18 -5.55
C ILE A 148 57.10 1.32 -6.49
N LEU A 149 57.37 1.51 -7.79
CA LEU A 149 56.34 1.67 -8.81
C LEU A 149 55.50 0.40 -8.96
N MET A 150 56.14 -0.77 -9.02
CA MET A 150 55.45 -2.07 -9.08
C MET A 150 54.59 -2.31 -7.84
N PHE A 151 55.07 -1.92 -6.66
CA PHE A 151 54.30 -1.99 -5.42
C PHE A 151 53.07 -1.07 -5.44
N ILE A 152 53.22 0.18 -5.91
CA ILE A 152 52.11 1.13 -6.05
C ILE A 152 51.05 0.61 -7.03
N ILE A 153 51.46 0.01 -8.17
CA ILE A 153 50.52 -0.59 -9.12
C ILE A 153 49.72 -1.73 -8.46
N LYS A 154 50.38 -2.60 -7.68
CA LYS A 154 49.69 -3.66 -6.91
C LYS A 154 48.68 -3.08 -5.91
N ILE A 155 49.00 -1.96 -5.26
CA ILE A 155 48.05 -1.25 -4.39
C ILE A 155 46.83 -0.77 -5.17
N PHE A 156 47.01 -0.11 -6.32
CA PHE A 156 45.88 0.37 -7.12
C PHE A 156 44.98 -0.78 -7.61
N ILE A 157 45.57 -1.91 -8.00
CA ILE A 157 44.80 -3.11 -8.36
C ILE A 157 44.01 -3.62 -7.14
N GLY A 158 44.64 -3.72 -5.97
CA GLY A 158 43.95 -4.13 -4.73
C GLY A 158 42.81 -3.18 -4.34
N LEU A 159 43.02 -1.87 -4.44
CA LEU A 159 42.00 -0.85 -4.18
C LEU A 159 40.84 -0.96 -5.17
N ALA A 160 41.11 -1.24 -6.45
CA ALA A 160 40.06 -1.42 -7.46
C ALA A 160 39.17 -2.64 -7.15
N PHE A 161 39.77 -3.78 -6.76
CA PHE A 161 39.00 -4.95 -6.32
C PHE A 161 38.18 -4.66 -5.06
N GLY A 162 38.76 -3.96 -4.07
CA GLY A 162 38.04 -3.54 -2.87
C GLY A 162 36.87 -2.62 -3.19
N MET A 163 37.04 -1.69 -4.13
CA MET A 163 35.97 -0.78 -4.57
C MET A 163 34.82 -1.55 -5.23
N LEU A 164 35.12 -2.50 -6.13
CA LEU A 164 34.09 -3.34 -6.77
C LEU A 164 33.31 -4.15 -5.75
N PHE A 165 34.00 -4.79 -4.80
CA PHE A 165 33.35 -5.55 -3.74
C PHE A 165 32.44 -4.67 -2.87
N MET A 166 32.89 -3.47 -2.52
CA MET A 166 32.09 -2.52 -1.76
C MET A 166 30.88 -2.01 -2.54
N ILE A 167 31.02 -1.68 -3.83
CA ILE A 167 29.88 -1.29 -4.68
C ILE A 167 28.83 -2.40 -4.70
N PHE A 168 29.26 -3.65 -4.84
CA PHE A 168 28.37 -4.80 -4.78
C PHE A 168 27.69 -4.92 -3.41
N ALA A 169 28.43 -4.78 -2.31
CA ALA A 169 27.88 -4.83 -0.96
C ALA A 169 26.84 -3.72 -0.68
N VAL A 170 27.10 -2.49 -1.14
CA VAL A 170 26.16 -1.37 -1.05
C VAL A 170 24.91 -1.65 -1.89
N TRP A 171 25.08 -2.10 -3.12
CA TRP A 171 23.96 -2.46 -3.99
C TRP A 171 23.09 -3.57 -3.37
N TRP A 172 23.74 -4.61 -2.85
CA TRP A 172 23.08 -5.72 -2.15
C TRP A 172 22.30 -5.25 -0.93
N SER A 173 22.92 -4.43 -0.07
CA SER A 173 22.31 -3.88 1.15
C SER A 173 21.11 -2.98 0.85
N VAL A 174 21.23 -2.08 -0.13
CA VAL A 174 20.13 -1.20 -0.56
C VAL A 174 18.98 -2.02 -1.13
N ASN A 175 19.26 -3.05 -1.91
CA ASN A 175 18.21 -3.89 -2.50
C ASN A 175 17.50 -4.75 -1.44
N LEU A 176 18.24 -5.32 -0.49
CA LEU A 176 17.70 -6.10 0.62
C LEU A 176 16.76 -5.27 1.49
N THR A 177 17.22 -4.10 1.94
CA THR A 177 16.43 -3.17 2.77
C THR A 177 15.20 -2.63 2.04
N TYR A 178 15.34 -2.28 0.75
CA TYR A 178 14.23 -1.84 -0.08
C TYR A 178 13.14 -2.91 -0.21
N ARG A 179 13.53 -4.16 -0.49
CA ARG A 179 12.57 -5.28 -0.59
C ARG A 179 11.80 -5.47 0.70
N HIS A 180 12.49 -5.48 1.84
CA HIS A 180 11.87 -5.69 3.14
C HIS A 180 10.86 -4.60 3.50
N ILE A 181 11.18 -3.33 3.21
CA ILE A 181 10.23 -2.22 3.45
C ILE A 181 9.02 -2.30 2.49
N MET A 182 9.26 -2.66 1.23
CA MET A 182 8.21 -2.67 0.21
C MET A 182 7.21 -3.82 0.41
N GLU A 183 7.65 -4.94 0.98
CA GLU A 183 6.79 -6.06 1.40
C GLU A 183 5.72 -5.61 2.40
N SER A 184 6.07 -4.76 3.37
CA SER A 184 5.10 -4.17 4.31
C SER A 184 4.25 -3.05 3.70
N PHE A 185 4.76 -2.33 2.70
CA PHE A 185 4.10 -1.13 2.16
C PHE A 185 3.11 -1.42 1.02
N SER A 186 3.38 -2.42 0.17
CA SER A 186 2.55 -2.73 -0.99
C SER A 186 1.08 -3.05 -0.66
N PRO A 187 0.77 -3.85 0.38
CA PRO A 187 -0.61 -4.11 0.77
C PRO A 187 -1.37 -2.85 1.18
N LEU A 188 -0.69 -1.87 1.80
CA LEU A 188 -1.31 -0.64 2.27
C LEU A 188 -1.85 0.21 1.12
N ILE A 189 -1.08 0.32 0.03
CA ILE A 189 -1.54 1.03 -1.18
C ILE A 189 -2.73 0.32 -1.81
N GLN A 190 -2.67 -1.01 -1.95
CA GLN A 190 -3.74 -1.78 -2.59
C GLN A 190 -5.05 -1.68 -1.81
N ILE A 191 -4.99 -1.87 -0.48
CA ILE A 191 -6.18 -1.76 0.38
C ILE A 191 -6.74 -0.34 0.34
N ALA A 192 -5.89 0.70 0.40
CA ALA A 192 -6.35 2.09 0.30
C ALA A 192 -7.06 2.39 -1.04
N GLN A 193 -6.57 1.84 -2.16
CA GLN A 193 -7.21 1.96 -3.46
C GLN A 193 -8.56 1.23 -3.52
N LEU A 194 -8.62 0.01 -2.99
CA LEU A 194 -9.85 -0.77 -2.91
C LEU A 194 -10.90 -0.10 -2.02
N LEU A 195 -10.50 0.46 -0.88
CA LEU A 195 -11.37 1.24 0.00
C LEU A 195 -11.98 2.44 -0.74
N LYS A 196 -11.17 3.16 -1.52
CA LYS A 196 -11.64 4.32 -2.30
C LYS A 196 -12.61 3.93 -3.41
N GLN A 197 -12.35 2.85 -4.14
CA GLN A 197 -13.14 2.48 -5.33
C GLN A 197 -14.40 1.68 -4.99
N GLN A 198 -14.31 0.76 -4.04
CA GLN A 198 -15.35 -0.24 -3.78
C GLN A 198 -16.05 -0.04 -2.43
N LYS A 199 -15.64 0.95 -1.62
CA LYS A 199 -16.14 1.17 -0.25
C LYS A 199 -16.08 -0.10 0.61
N ALA A 200 -15.06 -0.93 0.38
CA ALA A 200 -14.88 -2.22 1.04
C ALA A 200 -14.35 -2.03 2.49
N TYR A 201 -15.15 -1.37 3.34
CA TYR A 201 -14.78 -1.01 4.72
C TYR A 201 -14.58 -2.22 5.64
N ASN A 202 -14.93 -3.42 5.19
CA ASN A 202 -14.67 -4.68 5.87
C ASN A 202 -13.21 -5.17 5.73
N LEU A 203 -12.44 -4.60 4.79
CA LEU A 203 -11.03 -4.90 4.65
C LEU A 203 -10.26 -4.35 5.87
N ARG A 204 -9.17 -5.01 6.22
CA ARG A 204 -8.26 -4.59 7.29
C ARG A 204 -6.83 -4.65 6.77
N PHE A 205 -6.03 -3.67 7.18
CA PHE A 205 -4.60 -3.67 6.91
C PHE A 205 -3.94 -4.85 7.63
N PRO A 206 -3.03 -5.59 6.95
CA PRO A 206 -2.38 -6.75 7.53
C PRO A 206 -1.40 -6.35 8.63
N GLN A 207 -0.96 -7.34 9.41
CA GLN A 207 0.14 -7.12 10.34
C GLN A 207 1.45 -6.87 9.59
N SER A 208 2.29 -6.01 10.16
CA SER A 208 3.61 -5.68 9.62
C SER A 208 4.68 -5.99 10.65
N ASP A 209 5.79 -6.58 10.19
CA ASP A 209 6.98 -6.84 11.03
C ASP A 209 7.68 -5.54 11.46
N ILE A 210 7.47 -4.45 10.71
CA ILE A 210 7.95 -3.11 11.05
C ILE A 210 6.98 -2.48 12.05
N LYS A 211 7.49 -2.16 13.25
CA LYS A 211 6.71 -1.64 14.38
C LYS A 211 5.93 -0.37 14.04
N GLU A 212 6.55 0.59 13.35
CA GLU A 212 5.92 1.86 12.98
C GLU A 212 4.73 1.64 12.02
N PHE A 213 4.86 0.70 11.08
CA PHE A 213 3.77 0.33 10.20
C PHE A 213 2.69 -0.48 10.91
N GLN A 214 3.06 -1.32 11.88
CA GLN A 214 2.09 -2.04 12.70
C GLN A 214 1.20 -1.10 13.51
N GLU A 215 1.80 -0.08 14.14
CA GLU A 215 1.07 0.94 14.89
C GLU A 215 0.12 1.73 13.96
N LEU A 216 0.63 2.18 12.81
CA LEU A 216 -0.15 2.88 11.80
C LEU A 216 -1.32 2.03 11.26
N ASN A 217 -1.06 0.76 10.91
CA ASN A 217 -2.08 -0.18 10.45
C ASN A 217 -3.14 -0.41 11.53
N GLY A 218 -2.74 -0.48 12.80
CA GLY A 218 -3.64 -0.55 13.94
C GLY A 218 -4.59 0.65 14.00
N THR A 219 -4.06 1.87 13.91
CA THR A 219 -4.88 3.09 13.89
C THR A 219 -5.84 3.12 12.70
N PHE A 220 -5.38 2.77 11.49
CA PHE A 220 -6.26 2.71 10.33
C PHE A 220 -7.36 1.67 10.47
N ASN A 221 -7.04 0.50 11.04
CA ASN A 221 -8.04 -0.53 11.30
C ASN A 221 -9.10 -0.09 12.29
N GLN A 222 -8.74 0.69 13.33
CA GLN A 222 -9.70 1.29 14.26
C GLN A 222 -10.62 2.29 13.56
N LEU A 223 -10.06 3.17 12.70
CA LEU A 223 -10.87 4.12 11.92
C LEU A 223 -11.83 3.40 10.94
N LEU A 224 -11.37 2.32 10.30
CA LEU A 224 -12.23 1.52 9.43
C LEU A 224 -13.38 0.86 10.18
N ASP A 225 -13.14 0.44 11.42
CA ASP A 225 -14.16 -0.14 12.28
C ASP A 225 -15.26 0.89 12.64
N GLU A 226 -14.84 2.12 12.97
CA GLU A 226 -15.75 3.22 13.24
C GLU A 226 -16.57 3.61 12.00
N ILE A 227 -15.91 3.74 10.84
CA ILE A 227 -16.59 4.02 9.56
C ILE A 227 -17.59 2.93 9.21
N GLN A 228 -17.22 1.66 9.36
CA GLN A 228 -18.12 0.54 9.09
C GLN A 228 -19.34 0.55 10.01
N THR A 229 -19.13 0.85 11.28
CA THR A 229 -20.20 0.96 12.28
C THR A 229 -21.16 2.08 11.92
N TRP A 230 -20.66 3.29 11.62
CA TRP A 230 -21.49 4.41 11.19
C TRP A 230 -22.22 4.15 9.88
N HIS A 231 -21.57 3.52 8.90
CA HIS A 231 -22.21 3.21 7.63
C HIS A 231 -23.40 2.26 7.82
N THR A 232 -23.22 1.22 8.62
CA THR A 232 -24.28 0.25 8.94
C THR A 232 -25.42 0.92 9.69
N HIS A 233 -25.09 1.78 10.66
CA HIS A 233 -26.08 2.53 11.43
C HIS A 233 -26.92 3.45 10.52
N LEU A 234 -26.27 4.26 9.67
CA LEU A 234 -26.96 5.14 8.73
C LEU A 234 -27.85 4.38 7.75
N GLN A 235 -27.40 3.23 7.24
CA GLN A 235 -28.25 2.39 6.38
C GLN A 235 -29.49 1.90 7.11
N ASN A 236 -29.35 1.46 8.37
CA ASN A 236 -30.47 1.00 9.18
C ASN A 236 -31.45 2.14 9.49
N GLU A 237 -30.95 3.32 9.83
CA GLU A 237 -31.79 4.51 10.04
C GLU A 237 -32.53 4.89 8.76
N ASN A 238 -31.85 4.88 7.60
CA ASN A 238 -32.47 5.19 6.32
C ASN A 238 -33.57 4.18 5.97
N ASN A 239 -33.31 2.89 6.18
CA ASN A 239 -34.31 1.83 5.98
C ASN A 239 -35.51 2.00 6.93
N ALA A 240 -35.26 2.32 8.20
CA ALA A 240 -36.32 2.55 9.18
C ALA A 240 -37.17 3.78 8.81
N LEU A 241 -36.54 4.88 8.40
CA LEU A 241 -37.22 6.08 7.91
C LEU A 241 -38.05 5.77 6.66
N SER A 242 -37.48 5.05 5.69
CA SER A 242 -38.20 4.63 4.48
C SER A 242 -39.40 3.76 4.83
N TYR A 243 -39.28 2.84 5.78
CA TYR A 243 -40.37 2.00 6.24
C TYR A 243 -41.49 2.84 6.87
N GLN A 244 -41.14 3.80 7.74
CA GLN A 244 -42.10 4.71 8.40
C GLN A 244 -42.86 5.59 7.40
N VAL A 245 -42.20 6.03 6.31
CA VAL A 245 -42.85 6.84 5.26
C VAL A 245 -43.87 6.01 4.45
N GLN A 246 -43.68 4.70 4.36
CA GLN A 246 -44.49 3.82 3.51
C GLN A 246 -45.59 3.03 4.25
N HIS A 247 -45.55 2.96 5.58
CA HIS A 247 -46.48 2.16 6.37
C HIS A 247 -47.31 3.01 7.34
N ASP A 248 -48.52 2.55 7.65
CA ASP A 248 -49.41 3.11 8.66
C ASP A 248 -48.91 2.72 10.06
N HIS A 249 -48.79 3.70 10.95
CA HIS A 249 -48.20 3.51 12.28
C HIS A 249 -49.02 2.56 13.18
N LEU A 250 -50.35 2.56 13.04
CA LEU A 250 -51.22 1.76 13.90
C LEU A 250 -51.29 0.30 13.46
N THR A 251 -51.55 0.06 12.17
CA THR A 251 -51.82 -1.28 11.63
C THR A 251 -50.60 -1.95 11.03
N GLN A 252 -49.49 -1.21 10.82
CA GLN A 252 -48.27 -1.66 10.15
C GLN A 252 -48.48 -2.15 8.71
N LEU A 253 -49.65 -1.88 8.13
CA LEU A 253 -49.91 -2.07 6.71
C LEU A 253 -49.28 -0.94 5.89
N PRO A 254 -49.00 -1.14 4.61
CA PRO A 254 -48.78 -0.06 3.67
C PRO A 254 -49.81 1.06 3.83
N ASN A 255 -49.35 2.31 3.80
CA ASN A 255 -50.22 3.47 3.87
C ASN A 255 -50.75 3.86 2.48
N ARG A 256 -51.63 4.86 2.44
CA ARG A 256 -52.22 5.39 1.20
C ARG A 256 -51.21 5.77 0.13
N SER A 257 -50.11 6.42 0.51
CA SER A 257 -49.09 6.87 -0.44
C SER A 257 -48.42 5.67 -1.11
N TYR A 258 -48.03 4.67 -0.32
CA TYR A 258 -47.40 3.47 -0.85
C TYR A 258 -48.37 2.61 -1.67
N PHE A 259 -49.62 2.48 -1.23
CA PHE A 259 -50.68 1.83 -2.00
C PHE A 259 -50.84 2.43 -3.39
N TYR A 260 -50.94 3.76 -3.47
CA TYR A 260 -51.15 4.45 -4.73
C TYR A 260 -49.93 4.29 -5.66
N GLN A 261 -48.71 4.37 -5.12
CA GLN A 261 -47.48 4.10 -5.88
C GLN A 261 -47.49 2.68 -6.46
N VAL A 262 -47.84 1.67 -5.65
CA VAL A 262 -47.94 0.27 -6.12
C VAL A 262 -49.00 0.15 -7.21
N LEU A 263 -50.18 0.73 -7.02
CA LEU A 263 -51.26 0.66 -8.02
C LEU A 263 -50.86 1.28 -9.35
N CYS A 264 -50.24 2.47 -9.34
CA CYS A 264 -49.74 3.12 -10.56
C CYS A 264 -48.72 2.24 -11.30
N ASN A 265 -47.74 1.67 -10.59
CA ASN A 265 -46.75 0.77 -11.19
C ASN A 265 -47.41 -0.47 -11.84
N LEU A 266 -48.44 -1.03 -11.21
CA LEU A 266 -49.18 -2.18 -11.76
C LEU A 266 -50.02 -1.81 -12.99
N PHE A 267 -50.48 -0.56 -13.07
CA PHE A 267 -51.22 -0.03 -14.22
C PHE A 267 -50.34 0.27 -15.44
N GLU A 268 -49.06 0.52 -15.23
CA GLU A 268 -48.08 0.75 -16.30
C GLU A 268 -47.71 -0.53 -17.06
N ASP A 269 -47.82 -1.71 -16.44
CA ASP A 269 -47.60 -3.01 -17.09
C ASP A 269 -48.93 -3.59 -17.64
N PRO A 270 -49.13 -3.66 -18.97
CA PRO A 270 -50.37 -4.16 -19.56
C PRO A 270 -50.71 -5.60 -19.16
N ASN A 271 -49.71 -6.45 -18.94
CA ASN A 271 -49.94 -7.85 -18.59
C ASN A 271 -50.46 -7.98 -17.16
N GLN A 272 -49.93 -7.15 -16.25
CA GLN A 272 -50.40 -7.10 -14.86
C GLN A 272 -51.77 -6.43 -14.77
N ARG A 273 -51.96 -5.32 -15.50
CA ARG A 273 -53.24 -4.64 -15.59
C ARG A 273 -54.36 -5.55 -16.10
N GLN A 274 -54.13 -6.48 -17.03
CA GLN A 274 -55.21 -7.32 -17.55
C GLN A 274 -55.86 -8.25 -16.50
N ASN A 275 -55.18 -8.53 -15.39
CA ASN A 275 -55.63 -9.51 -14.39
C ASN A 275 -55.65 -8.94 -12.97
N LEU A 276 -56.02 -7.66 -12.83
CA LEU A 276 -56.02 -6.95 -11.56
C LEU A 276 -57.43 -6.55 -11.13
N ALA A 277 -57.73 -6.71 -9.85
CA ALA A 277 -58.94 -6.16 -9.23
C ALA A 277 -58.57 -5.38 -7.98
N LEU A 278 -59.35 -4.33 -7.69
CA LEU A 278 -59.22 -3.55 -6.49
C LEU A 278 -60.44 -3.79 -5.60
N VAL A 279 -60.19 -4.12 -4.34
CA VAL A 279 -61.19 -4.17 -3.29
C VAL A 279 -61.02 -2.94 -2.41
N PHE A 280 -62.07 -2.14 -2.28
CA PHE A 280 -62.15 -1.03 -1.34
C PHE A 280 -63.02 -1.44 -0.16
N ILE A 281 -62.59 -1.18 1.07
CA ILE A 281 -63.21 -1.69 2.30
C ILE A 281 -63.38 -0.54 3.29
N ASP A 282 -64.54 -0.48 3.94
CA ASP A 282 -64.87 0.50 4.97
C ASP A 282 -65.65 -0.17 6.11
N ASN A 283 -65.33 0.17 7.35
CA ASN A 283 -65.99 -0.43 8.52
C ASN A 283 -67.41 0.10 8.72
N ASN A 284 -68.36 -0.82 8.85
CA ASN A 284 -69.74 -0.48 9.13
C ASN A 284 -69.86 0.04 10.58
N ASN A 285 -70.39 1.25 10.74
CA ASN A 285 -70.64 1.87 12.05
C ASN A 285 -69.40 2.01 12.96
N PHE A 286 -68.20 2.16 12.41
CA PHE A 286 -66.97 2.28 13.21
C PHE A 286 -67.01 3.44 14.22
N LYS A 287 -67.66 4.55 13.86
CA LYS A 287 -67.88 5.67 14.78
C LYS A 287 -68.68 5.25 16.03
N ALA A 288 -69.68 4.39 15.88
CA ALA A 288 -70.46 3.89 17.02
C ALA A 288 -69.61 3.02 17.96
N ILE A 289 -68.66 2.24 17.41
CA ILE A 289 -67.69 1.48 18.22
C ILE A 289 -66.82 2.45 19.03
N ASN A 290 -66.30 3.51 18.41
CA ASN A 290 -65.52 4.53 19.10
C ASN A 290 -66.33 5.26 20.18
N ASP A 291 -67.57 5.64 19.87
CA ASP A 291 -68.44 6.38 20.79
C ASP A 291 -68.85 5.49 22.00
N GLN A 292 -69.04 4.19 21.78
CA GLN A 292 -69.46 3.24 22.81
C GLN A 292 -68.30 2.72 23.68
N TYR A 293 -67.15 2.43 23.08
CA TYR A 293 -66.03 1.73 23.74
C TYR A 293 -64.74 2.57 23.85
N GLY A 294 -64.72 3.75 23.25
CA GLY A 294 -63.57 4.65 23.21
C GLY A 294 -62.59 4.36 22.07
N HIS A 295 -61.81 5.37 21.70
CA HIS A 295 -60.86 5.30 20.58
C HIS A 295 -59.79 4.21 20.71
N LEU A 296 -59.34 3.90 21.93
CA LEU A 296 -58.37 2.81 22.15
C LEU A 296 -58.92 1.45 21.72
N VAL A 297 -60.22 1.24 21.86
CA VAL A 297 -60.87 0.00 21.42
C VAL A 297 -61.05 0.00 19.91
N GLY A 298 -61.42 1.14 19.32
CA GLY A 298 -61.44 1.29 17.87
C GLY A 298 -60.08 0.99 17.23
N ASP A 299 -58.99 1.46 17.85
CA ASP A 299 -57.63 1.17 17.41
C ASP A 299 -57.32 -0.34 17.39
N GLU A 300 -57.76 -1.07 18.41
CA GLU A 300 -57.61 -2.54 18.45
C GLU A 300 -58.49 -3.25 17.41
N VAL A 301 -59.68 -2.73 17.12
CA VAL A 301 -60.52 -3.23 16.01
C VAL A 301 -59.79 -3.07 14.67
N LEU A 302 -59.15 -1.92 14.42
CA LEU A 302 -58.41 -1.69 13.19
C LEU A 302 -57.17 -2.59 13.05
N LYS A 303 -56.46 -2.85 14.16
CA LYS A 303 -55.35 -3.82 14.20
C LYS A 303 -55.82 -5.25 13.96
N GLU A 304 -56.94 -5.64 14.55
CA GLU A 304 -57.47 -6.98 14.37
C GLU A 304 -57.99 -7.18 12.94
N MET A 305 -58.69 -6.18 12.39
CA MET A 305 -59.09 -6.17 10.99
C MET A 305 -57.88 -6.28 10.06
N SER A 306 -56.81 -5.50 10.28
CA SER A 306 -55.62 -5.57 9.44
C SER A 306 -54.99 -6.97 9.45
N ASN A 307 -54.91 -7.60 10.62
CA ASN A 307 -54.41 -8.96 10.78
C ASN A 307 -55.28 -9.98 10.05
N ARG A 308 -56.61 -9.85 10.17
CA ARG A 308 -57.57 -10.76 9.52
C ARG A 308 -57.51 -10.62 8.01
N LEU A 309 -57.55 -9.40 7.47
CA LEU A 309 -57.42 -9.16 6.03
C LEU A 309 -56.11 -9.76 5.50
N LYS A 310 -54.98 -9.51 6.18
CA LYS A 310 -53.66 -10.03 5.77
C LYS A 310 -53.58 -11.56 5.76
N ARG A 311 -54.30 -12.25 6.65
CA ARG A 311 -54.35 -13.73 6.69
C ARG A 311 -55.26 -14.34 5.63
N HIS A 312 -56.25 -13.59 5.13
CA HIS A 312 -57.26 -14.08 4.18
C HIS A 312 -56.97 -13.74 2.72
N ILE A 313 -55.85 -13.06 2.45
CA ILE A 313 -55.35 -12.79 1.10
C ILE A 313 -54.12 -13.63 0.77
N ARG A 314 -53.80 -13.74 -0.52
CA ARG A 314 -52.62 -14.49 -0.97
C ARG A 314 -51.36 -13.66 -0.79
N GLN A 315 -50.21 -14.32 -0.75
CA GLN A 315 -48.89 -13.65 -0.63
C GLN A 315 -48.62 -12.64 -1.76
N ASN A 316 -49.20 -12.85 -2.95
CA ASN A 316 -49.03 -11.95 -4.10
C ASN A 316 -50.02 -10.78 -4.10
N ASP A 317 -51.05 -10.81 -3.26
CA ASP A 317 -52.00 -9.70 -3.12
C ASP A 317 -51.39 -8.62 -2.21
N PHE A 318 -51.86 -7.39 -2.36
CA PHE A 318 -51.34 -6.24 -1.61
C PHE A 318 -52.45 -5.59 -0.82
N VAL A 319 -52.30 -5.47 0.50
CA VAL A 319 -53.28 -4.85 1.40
C VAL A 319 -52.69 -3.58 2.01
N ALA A 320 -53.51 -2.54 2.11
CA ALA A 320 -53.14 -1.24 2.65
C ALA A 320 -54.26 -0.65 3.50
N ARG A 321 -53.89 0.25 4.42
CA ARG A 321 -54.83 1.14 5.10
C ARG A 321 -54.72 2.52 4.48
N LEU A 322 -55.85 3.07 4.02
CA LEU A 322 -55.85 4.33 3.29
C LEU A 322 -55.99 5.53 4.24
N ALA A 323 -57.04 5.54 5.05
CA ALA A 323 -57.28 6.55 6.07
C ALA A 323 -58.33 6.03 7.06
N GLY A 324 -58.30 6.48 8.32
CA GLY A 324 -59.35 6.15 9.29
C GLY A 324 -59.62 4.64 9.36
N ASP A 325 -60.82 4.24 8.97
CA ASP A 325 -61.31 2.87 8.94
C ASP A 325 -61.40 2.26 7.52
N GLU A 326 -60.79 2.92 6.53
CA GLU A 326 -60.74 2.51 5.14
C GLU A 326 -59.49 1.67 4.82
N PHE A 327 -59.70 0.56 4.14
CA PHE A 327 -58.67 -0.36 3.67
C PHE A 327 -58.83 -0.63 2.18
N ALA A 328 -57.74 -1.03 1.53
CA ALA A 328 -57.77 -1.45 0.15
C ALA A 328 -56.92 -2.71 -0.07
N ILE A 329 -57.37 -3.57 -0.98
CA ILE A 329 -56.67 -4.77 -1.40
C ILE A 329 -56.53 -4.77 -2.92
N ILE A 330 -55.31 -4.86 -3.41
CA ILE A 330 -55.02 -5.12 -4.82
C ILE A 330 -54.89 -6.63 -4.99
N LEU A 331 -55.86 -7.22 -5.66
CA LEU A 331 -55.88 -8.63 -6.02
C LEU A 331 -55.18 -8.82 -7.36
N ARG A 332 -54.21 -9.74 -7.40
CA ARG A 332 -53.43 -10.01 -8.62
C ARG A 332 -53.82 -11.36 -9.23
N SER A 333 -53.60 -11.50 -10.53
CA SER A 333 -53.86 -12.75 -11.27
C SER A 333 -55.32 -13.20 -11.23
N ILE A 334 -56.23 -12.23 -11.32
CA ILE A 334 -57.68 -12.47 -11.41
C ILE A 334 -58.04 -12.78 -12.87
N SER A 335 -58.34 -14.05 -13.14
CA SER A 335 -58.71 -14.55 -14.48
C SER A 335 -60.22 -14.74 -14.68
N LYS A 336 -61.00 -14.78 -13.59
CA LYS A 336 -62.43 -15.10 -13.58
C LYS A 336 -63.16 -14.29 -12.51
N VAL A 337 -64.31 -13.72 -12.85
CA VAL A 337 -65.12 -12.89 -11.95
C VAL A 337 -65.66 -13.71 -10.78
N GLU A 338 -65.94 -15.01 -11.00
CA GLU A 338 -66.44 -15.91 -9.97
C GLU A 338 -65.45 -16.05 -8.80
N HIS A 339 -64.15 -15.88 -9.05
CA HIS A 339 -63.14 -15.90 -7.98
C HIS A 339 -63.27 -14.67 -7.07
N LEU A 340 -63.71 -13.53 -7.58
CA LEU A 340 -63.90 -12.31 -6.79
C LEU A 340 -65.03 -12.47 -5.79
N ILE A 341 -66.10 -13.20 -6.15
CA ILE A 341 -67.21 -13.52 -5.25
C ILE A 341 -66.70 -14.37 -4.07
N SER A 342 -65.95 -15.44 -4.36
CA SER A 342 -65.39 -16.28 -3.28
C SER A 342 -64.43 -15.51 -2.38
N ILE A 343 -63.61 -14.62 -2.93
CA ILE A 343 -62.71 -13.75 -2.14
C ILE A 343 -63.53 -12.78 -1.28
N ALA A 344 -64.56 -12.13 -1.84
CA ALA A 344 -65.46 -11.24 -1.12
C ALA A 344 -66.10 -11.94 0.08
N GLU A 345 -66.72 -13.11 -0.14
CA GLU A 345 -67.36 -13.88 0.90
C GLU A 345 -66.39 -14.34 1.98
N ASN A 346 -65.18 -14.77 1.60
CA ASN A 346 -64.14 -15.15 2.56
C ASN A 346 -63.66 -13.96 3.39
N LEU A 347 -63.55 -12.77 2.78
CA LEU A 347 -63.19 -11.55 3.50
C LEU A 347 -64.31 -11.13 4.46
N ILE A 348 -65.59 -11.14 4.06
CA ILE A 348 -66.69 -10.83 4.97
C ILE A 348 -66.75 -11.80 6.16
N LYS A 349 -66.57 -13.10 5.90
CA LYS A 349 -66.55 -14.13 6.96
C LYS A 349 -65.48 -13.89 8.02
N CYS A 350 -64.38 -13.22 7.66
CA CYS A 350 -63.33 -12.96 8.64
C CYS A 350 -63.79 -12.03 9.78
N CYS A 351 -64.90 -11.30 9.62
CA CYS A 351 -65.51 -10.48 10.66
C CYS A 351 -66.55 -11.18 11.56
N GLU A 352 -66.91 -12.43 11.28
CA GLU A 352 -67.96 -13.12 12.05
C GLU A 352 -67.56 -13.35 13.52
N GLU A 353 -66.28 -13.56 13.79
CA GLU A 353 -65.77 -13.71 15.16
C GLU A 353 -65.57 -12.34 15.82
N PRO A 354 -66.15 -12.05 17.00
CA PRO A 354 -65.94 -10.78 17.68
C PRO A 354 -64.50 -10.61 18.16
N LEU A 355 -64.01 -9.37 18.23
CA LEU A 355 -62.77 -9.05 18.92
C LEU A 355 -62.98 -9.21 20.43
N ILE A 356 -62.15 -10.01 21.11
CA ILE A 356 -62.14 -10.09 22.57
C ILE A 356 -61.14 -9.07 23.11
N TYR A 357 -61.63 -7.98 23.70
CA TYR A 357 -60.81 -6.95 24.32
C TYR A 357 -61.15 -6.83 25.81
N LYS A 358 -60.16 -7.11 26.69
CA LYS A 358 -60.32 -7.11 28.16
C LYS A 358 -61.53 -7.94 28.65
N GLY A 359 -61.80 -9.07 27.99
CA GLY A 359 -62.90 -9.98 28.33
C GLY A 359 -64.26 -9.58 27.74
N GLN A 360 -64.35 -8.47 27.02
CA GLN A 360 -65.55 -8.05 26.32
C GLN A 360 -65.50 -8.46 24.85
N ALA A 361 -66.58 -9.04 24.34
CA ALA A 361 -66.75 -9.36 22.92
C ALA A 361 -67.27 -8.13 22.16
N ILE A 362 -66.52 -7.71 21.14
CA ILE A 362 -66.79 -6.52 20.34
C ILE A 362 -66.98 -6.96 18.90
N ALA A 363 -68.22 -6.93 18.44
CA ALA A 363 -68.55 -7.23 17.05
C ALA A 363 -68.19 -6.02 16.18
N PHE A 364 -67.56 -6.29 15.03
CA PHE A 364 -67.33 -5.32 13.98
C PHE A 364 -67.58 -5.99 12.63
N SER A 365 -67.94 -5.20 11.64
CA SER A 365 -68.15 -5.66 10.26
C SER A 365 -67.71 -4.57 9.30
N PHE A 366 -67.47 -4.92 8.05
CA PHE A 366 -67.13 -3.97 7.00
C PHE A 366 -67.89 -4.29 5.73
N SER A 367 -68.03 -3.29 4.87
CA SER A 367 -68.55 -3.44 3.52
C SER A 367 -67.41 -3.33 2.52
N LEU A 368 -67.50 -4.09 1.42
CA LEU A 368 -66.46 -4.13 0.40
C LEU A 368 -66.99 -3.90 -1.01
N GLY A 369 -66.29 -3.07 -1.76
CA GLY A 369 -66.55 -2.78 -3.17
C GLY A 369 -65.42 -3.29 -4.02
N ILE A 370 -65.73 -3.98 -5.11
CA ILE A 370 -64.73 -4.57 -5.99
C ILE A 370 -64.84 -3.92 -7.36
N ALA A 371 -63.74 -3.48 -7.94
CA ALA A 371 -63.67 -3.04 -9.33
C ALA A 371 -62.57 -3.79 -10.08
N ILE A 372 -62.78 -4.01 -11.38
CA ILE A 372 -61.85 -4.74 -12.25
C ILE A 372 -61.10 -3.74 -13.11
N SER A 373 -59.77 -3.81 -13.08
CA SER A 373 -58.89 -2.86 -13.78
C SER A 373 -59.12 -2.75 -15.30
N THR A 374 -59.67 -3.76 -15.96
CA THR A 374 -60.01 -3.71 -17.39
C THR A 374 -61.21 -2.82 -17.69
N GLN A 375 -62.03 -2.50 -16.67
CA GLN A 375 -63.17 -1.58 -16.77
C GLN A 375 -62.79 -0.14 -16.36
N ALA A 376 -61.57 0.06 -15.87
CA ALA A 376 -61.07 1.37 -15.47
C ALA A 376 -60.05 1.90 -16.47
N SER A 377 -60.14 3.19 -16.77
CA SER A 377 -59.24 3.90 -17.68
C SER A 377 -57.90 4.27 -17.02
N SER A 378 -57.91 4.57 -15.72
CA SER A 378 -56.74 4.94 -14.91
C SER A 378 -56.78 4.34 -13.49
N PRO A 379 -55.69 4.40 -12.71
CA PRO A 379 -55.69 4.02 -11.29
C PRO A 379 -56.76 4.75 -10.46
N GLU A 380 -56.95 6.05 -10.71
CA GLU A 380 -57.93 6.89 -9.99
C GLU A 380 -59.36 6.47 -10.33
N ASP A 381 -59.61 6.17 -11.60
CA ASP A 381 -60.89 5.63 -12.07
C ASP A 381 -61.18 4.29 -11.39
N LEU A 382 -60.18 3.38 -11.30
CA LEU A 382 -60.35 2.10 -10.60
C LEU A 382 -60.69 2.27 -9.11
N ILE A 383 -60.00 3.19 -8.42
CA ILE A 383 -60.28 3.52 -7.03
C ILE A 383 -61.71 4.07 -6.90
N SER A 384 -62.11 4.99 -7.77
CA SER A 384 -63.45 5.58 -7.75
C SER A 384 -64.54 4.54 -8.00
N GLN A 385 -64.35 3.63 -8.95
CA GLN A 385 -65.28 2.53 -9.23
C GLN A 385 -65.41 1.57 -8.03
N ALA A 386 -64.30 1.23 -7.38
CA ALA A 386 -64.30 0.36 -6.21
C ALA A 386 -64.98 1.03 -4.99
N ASP A 387 -64.75 2.33 -4.78
CA ASP A 387 -65.40 3.12 -3.74
C ASP A 387 -66.92 3.22 -3.96
N GLN A 388 -67.36 3.50 -5.20
CA GLN A 388 -68.77 3.48 -5.57
C GLN A 388 -69.43 2.12 -5.33
N ALA A 389 -68.71 1.04 -5.63
CA ALA A 389 -69.18 -0.31 -5.34
C ALA A 389 -69.30 -0.55 -3.83
N MET A 390 -68.33 -0.09 -3.03
CA MET A 390 -68.34 -0.24 -1.57
C MET A 390 -69.52 0.52 -0.97
N TYR A 391 -69.79 1.73 -1.45
CA TYR A 391 -70.93 2.51 -0.99
C TYR A 391 -72.26 1.81 -1.26
N LYS A 392 -72.43 1.18 -2.43
CA LYS A 392 -73.60 0.33 -2.72
C LYS A 392 -73.66 -0.88 -1.78
N ALA A 393 -72.53 -1.53 -1.54
CA ALA A 393 -72.42 -2.69 -0.66
C ALA A 393 -72.92 -2.43 0.77
N LYS A 394 -72.77 -1.21 1.30
CA LYS A 394 -73.27 -0.81 2.63
C LYS A 394 -74.78 -1.00 2.82
N SER A 395 -75.55 -1.00 1.73
CA SER A 395 -77.01 -1.19 1.74
C SER A 395 -77.46 -2.63 1.47
N LEU A 396 -76.53 -3.53 1.13
CA LEU A 396 -76.82 -4.92 0.78
C LEU A 396 -76.63 -5.82 2.00
N GLN A 397 -77.45 -6.87 2.11
CA GLN A 397 -77.36 -7.81 3.23
C GLN A 397 -76.04 -8.58 3.29
N HIS A 398 -75.42 -8.84 2.14
CA HIS A 398 -74.15 -9.57 2.06
C HIS A 398 -72.92 -8.64 2.18
N HIS A 399 -73.11 -7.32 2.28
CA HIS A 399 -72.04 -6.34 2.51
C HIS A 399 -70.90 -6.33 1.47
N TRP A 400 -71.12 -6.85 0.26
CA TRP A 400 -70.16 -6.75 -0.83
C TRP A 400 -70.84 -6.35 -2.14
N PHE A 401 -70.14 -5.70 -3.07
CA PHE A 401 -70.66 -5.44 -4.42
C PHE A 401 -69.52 -5.39 -5.43
N ILE A 402 -69.75 -5.93 -6.64
CA ILE A 402 -68.81 -5.86 -7.76
C ILE A 402 -69.31 -4.77 -8.71
N TYR A 403 -68.44 -3.81 -9.03
CA TYR A 403 -68.73 -2.76 -9.99
C TYR A 403 -68.96 -3.37 -11.37
N HIS A 404 -70.03 -2.92 -12.02
CA HIS A 404 -70.33 -3.20 -13.41
C HIS A 404 -70.64 -1.87 -14.08
N SER A 405 -69.91 -1.58 -15.17
CA SER A 405 -70.05 -0.38 -16.01
C SER A 405 -71.40 -0.29 -16.69
#